data_AF-A0AAD3CUH1-F1
#
_entry.id   AF-A0AAD3CUH1-F1
#
_cell.length_a   1.000
_cell.length_b   1.000
_cell.length_c   1.000
_cell.angle_alpha   90.00
_cell.angle_beta   90.00
_cell.angle_gamma   90.00
#
_symmetry.space_group_name_H-M   'P 1'
#
loop_
_entity.id
_entity.type
_entity.pdbx_description
1 polymer ?
#
loop_
_entity_poly.entity_id
_entity_poly.type
_entity_poly.pdbx_seq_one_letter_code
_entity_poly.pdbx_strand_id
1 'polypeptide(L)'
;MGMILEEKEFYEFATPYLEKIATELKSRYPDVPLMVFTRGACYANENLSKMGFDVVTMDGDVDRSTARATVGDRCGLQGNYDPAELTEDNRKTPETMKETAKALIDELGLIATSEKVLEEWKAPIWYKFSLTQFMSTAKQKIKSRHKYLTRIYKVV
;
A
#
# COMPACT_ATOMS: atom_id res chain seq x y z
N MET A 1 2.49 -14.42 2.91
CA MET A 1 2.56 -15.23 4.14
C MET A 1 1.24 -15.93 4.42
N GLY A 2 0.08 -15.29 4.22
CA GLY A 2 -1.23 -15.94 4.39
C GLY A 2 -1.60 -16.98 3.32
N MET A 3 -0.88 -17.06 2.19
CA MET A 3 -1.11 -18.14 1.20
C MET A 3 -0.48 -19.49 1.58
N ILE A 4 0.36 -19.52 2.62
CA ILE A 4 1.06 -20.74 3.07
C ILE A 4 0.57 -21.17 4.46
N LEU A 5 0.16 -20.20 5.29
CA LEU A 5 -0.34 -20.41 6.64
C LEU A 5 -1.85 -20.22 6.66
N GLU A 6 -2.58 -21.14 7.29
CA GLU A 6 -3.98 -20.91 7.62
C GLU A 6 -4.13 -19.75 8.61
N GLU A 7 -5.34 -19.18 8.73
CA GLU A 7 -5.59 -18.03 9.60
C GLU A 7 -5.11 -18.24 11.04
N LYS A 8 -5.41 -19.40 11.63
CA LYS A 8 -4.97 -19.73 12.98
C LYS A 8 -3.45 -19.76 13.10
N GLU A 9 -2.78 -20.35 12.11
CA GLU A 9 -1.31 -20.47 12.07
C GLU A 9 -0.65 -19.11 11.85
N PHE A 10 -1.28 -18.22 11.07
CA PHE A 10 -0.80 -16.86 10.89
C PHE A 10 -0.82 -16.09 12.21
N TYR A 11 -1.90 -16.24 13.00
CA TYR A 11 -1.98 -15.62 14.32
C TYR A 11 -1.03 -16.25 15.34
N GLU A 12 -0.76 -17.55 15.23
CA GLU A 12 0.15 -18.25 16.14
C GLU A 12 1.63 -17.98 15.83
N PHE A 13 2.00 -18.06 14.55
CA PHE A 13 3.41 -18.11 14.13
C PHE A 13 3.92 -16.84 13.45
N ALA A 14 3.07 -15.99 12.88
CA ALA A 14 3.52 -14.76 12.19
C ALA A 14 3.23 -13.51 13.00
N THR A 15 2.02 -13.39 13.54
CA THR A 15 1.52 -12.18 14.21
C THR A 15 2.39 -11.73 15.40
N PRO A 16 2.81 -12.61 16.34
CA PRO A 16 3.61 -12.18 17.49
C PRO A 16 4.97 -11.60 17.08
N TYR A 17 5.54 -12.09 15.98
CA TYR A 17 6.81 -11.60 15.47
C TYR A 17 6.66 -10.29 14.72
N LEU A 18 5.57 -10.10 13.96
CA LEU A 18 5.27 -8.81 13.32
C LEU A 18 5.11 -7.71 14.36
N GLU A 19 4.37 -7.97 15.44
CA GLU A 19 4.20 -7.02 16.55
C GLU A 19 5.53 -6.73 17.25
N LYS A 20 6.34 -7.77 17.52
CA LYS A 20 7.67 -7.61 18.11
C LYS A 20 8.59 -6.76 17.24
N ILE A 21 8.60 -7.00 15.92
CA ILE A 21 9.40 -6.23 14.96
C ILE A 21 8.94 -4.77 14.95
N ALA A 22 7.64 -4.51 14.86
CA ALA A 22 7.11 -3.16 14.85
C ALA A 22 7.47 -2.41 16.13
N THR A 23 7.29 -3.05 17.29
CA THR A 23 7.62 -2.50 18.61
C THR A 23 9.10 -2.15 18.73
N GLU A 24 9.99 -3.07 18.39
CA GLU A 24 11.45 -2.86 18.46
C GLU A 24 11.91 -1.76 17.50
N LEU A 25 11.41 -1.75 16.27
CA LEU A 25 11.78 -0.75 15.28
C LEU A 25 11.27 0.65 15.66
N LYS A 26 10.03 0.77 16.14
CA LYS A 26 9.49 2.05 16.62
C LYS A 26 10.19 2.55 17.87
N SER A 27 10.66 1.66 18.74
CA SER A 27 11.45 2.03 19.92
C SER A 27 12.80 2.66 19.53
N ARG A 28 13.50 2.06 18.56
CA ARG A 28 14.84 2.51 18.12
C ARG A 28 14.79 3.66 17.12
N TYR A 29 13.77 3.67 16.27
CA TYR A 29 13.62 4.59 15.15
C TYR A 29 12.18 5.15 15.10
N PRO A 30 11.77 5.94 16.11
CA PRO A 30 10.38 6.41 16.24
C PRO A 30 9.90 7.23 15.04
N ASP A 31 10.83 7.89 14.34
CA ASP A 31 10.54 8.76 13.21
C ASP A 31 10.46 8.01 11.87
N VAL A 32 10.89 6.75 11.82
CA VAL A 32 10.89 5.96 10.59
C VAL A 32 9.50 5.33 10.41
N PRO A 33 8.83 5.57 9.27
CA PRO A 33 7.55 4.94 8.99
C PRO A 33 7.73 3.44 8.73
N LEU A 34 6.83 2.62 9.28
CA LEU A 34 6.79 1.18 9.08
C LEU A 34 5.56 0.81 8.25
N MET A 35 5.80 -0.06 7.28
CA MET A 35 4.76 -0.62 6.42
C MET A 35 4.74 -2.13 6.55
N VAL A 36 3.55 -2.71 6.55
CA VAL A 36 3.36 -4.17 6.53
C VAL A 36 2.54 -4.60 5.32
N PHE A 37 2.94 -5.72 4.73
CA PHE A 37 2.19 -6.38 3.64
C PHE A 37 2.10 -7.88 3.90
N THR A 38 0.87 -8.37 4.04
CA THR A 38 0.57 -9.78 4.34
C THR A 38 -0.31 -10.38 3.25
N ARG A 39 0.31 -10.67 2.09
CA ARG A 39 -0.38 -11.37 0.98
C ARG A 39 -1.03 -12.67 1.45
N GLY A 40 -2.30 -12.84 1.11
CA GLY A 40 -3.21 -13.94 1.45
C GLY A 40 -3.87 -13.82 2.83
N ALA A 41 -3.67 -12.73 3.57
CA ALA A 41 -4.13 -12.59 4.96
C ALA A 41 -4.93 -11.30 5.19
N CYS A 42 -5.91 -11.02 4.33
CA CYS A 42 -6.79 -9.85 4.49
C CYS A 42 -7.54 -9.85 5.83
N TYR A 43 -7.84 -11.01 6.40
CA TYR A 43 -8.42 -11.17 7.73
C TYR A 43 -7.59 -10.51 8.84
N ALA A 44 -6.27 -10.39 8.63
CA ALA A 44 -5.36 -9.81 9.62
C ALA A 44 -5.30 -8.27 9.57
N ASN A 45 -5.90 -7.62 8.56
CA ASN A 45 -5.80 -6.16 8.37
C ASN A 45 -6.18 -5.35 9.62
N GLU A 46 -7.23 -5.79 10.33
CA GLU A 46 -7.64 -5.13 11.57
C GLU A 46 -6.57 -5.22 12.65
N ASN A 47 -6.01 -6.43 12.85
CA ASN A 47 -5.00 -6.67 13.86
C ASN A 47 -3.71 -5.91 13.53
N LEU A 48 -3.26 -5.96 12.27
CA LEU A 48 -2.09 -5.24 11.78
C LEU A 48 -2.22 -3.72 12.00
N SER A 49 -3.42 -3.15 11.81
CA SER A 49 -3.66 -1.72 12.05
C SER A 49 -3.46 -1.28 13.51
N LYS A 50 -3.39 -2.23 14.46
CA LYS A 50 -3.22 -1.98 15.90
C LYS A 50 -1.77 -2.19 16.36
N MET A 51 -0.89 -2.76 15.54
CA MET A 51 0.48 -3.16 15.92
C MET A 51 1.54 -2.05 15.76
N GLY A 52 1.14 -0.81 15.51
CA GLY A 52 2.08 0.32 15.36
C GLY A 52 2.72 0.46 13.97
N PHE A 53 2.15 -0.19 12.95
CA PHE A 53 2.47 0.11 11.55
C PHE A 53 1.79 1.42 11.12
N ASP A 54 2.52 2.27 10.41
CA ASP A 54 1.95 3.50 9.85
C ASP A 54 1.16 3.21 8.58
N VAL A 55 1.46 2.11 7.89
CA VAL A 55 0.79 1.70 6.65
C VAL A 55 0.53 0.20 6.63
N VAL A 56 -0.71 -0.19 6.35
CA VAL A 56 -1.08 -1.56 6.01
C VAL A 56 -1.29 -1.64 4.49
N THR A 57 -0.66 -2.61 3.84
CA THR A 57 -0.88 -2.88 2.42
C THR A 57 -1.94 -3.96 2.27
N MET A 58 -3.05 -3.62 1.59
CA MET A 58 -4.12 -4.57 1.27
C MET A 58 -3.70 -5.52 0.14
N ASP A 59 -4.22 -6.74 0.19
CA ASP A 59 -4.12 -7.67 -0.93
C ASP A 59 -5.18 -7.40 -2.01
N GLY A 60 -5.05 -8.02 -3.18
CA GLY A 60 -6.01 -7.96 -4.29
C GLY A 60 -7.39 -8.49 -3.96
N ASP A 61 -7.51 -9.36 -2.95
CA ASP A 61 -8.73 -10.11 -2.65
C ASP A 61 -9.72 -9.39 -1.72
N VAL A 62 -9.42 -8.15 -1.30
CA VAL A 62 -10.31 -7.36 -0.44
C VAL A 62 -10.78 -6.10 -1.15
N ASP A 63 -12.08 -5.80 -1.04
CA ASP A 63 -12.64 -4.53 -1.46
C ASP A 63 -12.02 -3.38 -0.63
N ARG A 64 -11.74 -2.27 -1.33
CA ARG A 64 -11.11 -1.07 -0.77
C ARG A 64 -11.94 -0.44 0.34
N SER A 65 -13.27 -0.39 0.16
CA SER A 65 -14.17 0.23 1.13
C SER A 65 -14.20 -0.56 2.43
N THR A 66 -14.22 -1.88 2.32
CA THR A 66 -14.14 -2.83 3.43
C THR A 66 -12.79 -2.69 4.13
N ALA A 67 -11.69 -2.71 3.40
CA ALA A 67 -10.37 -2.55 3.99
C ALA A 67 -10.22 -1.20 4.72
N ARG A 68 -10.70 -0.09 4.13
CA ARG A 68 -10.73 1.23 4.79
C ARG A 68 -11.60 1.22 6.04
N ALA A 69 -12.80 0.63 6.00
CA ALA A 69 -13.66 0.51 7.17
C ALA A 69 -13.01 -0.33 8.29
N THR A 70 -12.33 -1.42 7.94
CA THR A 70 -11.63 -2.31 8.87
C THR A 70 -10.45 -1.63 9.56
N VAL A 71 -9.62 -0.87 8.84
CA VAL A 71 -8.46 -0.20 9.44
C VAL A 71 -8.82 1.16 10.06
N GLY A 72 -9.89 1.80 9.61
CA GLY A 72 -10.30 3.13 10.03
C GLY A 72 -9.22 4.18 9.80
N ASP A 73 -9.06 5.10 10.74
CA ASP A 73 -8.03 6.15 10.71
C ASP A 73 -6.76 5.78 11.51
N ARG A 74 -6.62 4.51 11.93
CA ARG A 74 -5.47 4.05 12.73
C ARG A 74 -4.15 4.10 11.96
N CYS A 75 -4.20 3.78 10.67
CA CYS A 75 -3.03 3.75 9.81
C CYS A 75 -3.40 4.14 8.36
N GLY A 76 -2.37 4.47 7.58
CA GLY A 76 -2.46 4.55 6.14
C GLY A 76 -2.81 3.20 5.52
N LEU A 77 -3.38 3.24 4.33
CA LEU A 77 -3.77 2.05 3.57
C LEU A 77 -3.17 2.17 2.17
N GLN A 78 -2.43 1.13 1.74
CA GLN A 78 -1.76 1.06 0.44
C GLN A 78 -2.32 -0.11 -0.38
N GLY A 79 -2.50 0.06 -1.69
CA GLY A 79 -3.01 -0.96 -2.61
C GLY A 79 -4.27 -0.49 -3.34
N ASN A 80 -5.06 -1.34 -3.99
CA ASN A 80 -4.64 -2.57 -4.67
C ASN A 80 -4.82 -2.39 -6.20
N TYR A 81 -4.22 -1.33 -6.78
CA TYR A 81 -4.28 -1.11 -8.23
C TYR A 81 -3.89 -2.41 -8.96
N ASP A 82 -4.80 -2.93 -9.78
CA ASP A 82 -4.61 -4.19 -10.49
C ASP A 82 -3.54 -4.00 -11.59
N PRO A 83 -2.41 -4.73 -11.54
CA PRO A 83 -1.39 -4.64 -12.59
C PRO A 83 -1.91 -5.01 -13.98
N ALA A 84 -2.95 -5.84 -14.09
CA ALA A 84 -3.58 -6.18 -15.37
C ALA A 84 -4.25 -4.95 -16.02
N GLU A 85 -4.63 -3.94 -15.22
CA GLU A 85 -5.11 -2.65 -15.73
C GLU A 85 -3.99 -1.74 -16.27
N LEU A 86 -2.74 -2.18 -16.19
CA LEU A 86 -1.60 -1.47 -16.78
C LEU A 86 -1.06 -2.16 -18.04
N THR A 87 -1.64 -3.29 -18.50
CA THR A 87 -1.17 -4.00 -19.70
C THR A 87 -1.79 -3.48 -21.00
N GLU A 88 -1.15 -3.71 -22.15
CA GLU A 88 -1.69 -3.31 -23.46
C GLU A 88 -3.03 -4.00 -23.78
N ASP A 89 -3.22 -5.24 -23.33
CA ASP A 89 -4.39 -6.07 -23.65
C ASP A 89 -5.70 -5.53 -23.08
N ASN A 90 -5.64 -4.69 -22.04
CA ASN A 90 -6.84 -4.13 -21.41
C ASN A 90 -7.45 -2.94 -22.19
N ARG A 91 -6.77 -2.45 -23.25
CA ARG A 91 -7.18 -1.33 -24.11
C ARG A 91 -7.48 -0.01 -23.37
N LYS A 92 -7.03 0.16 -22.12
CA LYS A 92 -7.13 1.42 -21.38
C LYS A 92 -6.13 2.42 -21.96
N THR A 93 -6.54 3.69 -22.04
CA THR A 93 -5.65 4.78 -22.41
C THR A 93 -4.92 5.31 -21.17
N PRO A 94 -3.80 6.02 -21.33
CA PRO A 94 -3.14 6.70 -20.21
C PRO A 94 -4.09 7.61 -19.41
N GLU A 95 -5.09 8.19 -20.04
CA GLU A 95 -6.12 9.04 -19.42
C GLU A 95 -7.02 8.23 -18.48
N THR A 96 -7.54 7.08 -18.93
CA THR A 96 -8.41 6.25 -18.09
C THR A 96 -7.62 5.62 -16.94
N MET A 97 -6.35 5.26 -17.15
CA MET A 97 -5.45 4.82 -16.07
C MET A 97 -5.26 5.90 -15.00
N LYS A 98 -5.10 7.17 -15.38
CA LYS A 98 -5.03 8.31 -14.44
C LYS A 98 -6.33 8.51 -13.67
N GLU A 99 -7.48 8.31 -14.31
CA GLU A 99 -8.78 8.42 -13.65
C GLU A 99 -8.97 7.32 -12.61
N THR A 100 -8.64 6.07 -12.95
CA THR A 100 -8.67 4.96 -11.99
C THR A 100 -7.71 5.19 -10.83
N ALA A 101 -6.51 5.69 -11.10
CA ALA A 101 -5.53 6.10 -10.08
C ALA A 101 -6.05 7.19 -9.15
N LYS A 102 -6.74 8.22 -9.70
CA LYS A 102 -7.33 9.30 -8.92
C LYS A 102 -8.44 8.80 -8.00
N ALA A 103 -9.31 7.92 -8.51
CA ALA A 103 -10.38 7.30 -7.73
C ALA A 103 -9.81 6.48 -6.56
N LEU A 104 -8.76 5.68 -6.83
CA LEU A 104 -8.01 4.95 -5.82
C LEU A 104 -7.45 5.86 -4.71
N ILE A 105 -6.84 6.98 -5.09
CA ILE A 105 -6.30 7.94 -4.11
C ILE A 105 -7.42 8.56 -3.28
N ASP A 106 -8.59 8.83 -3.86
CA ASP A 106 -9.73 9.39 -3.14
C ASP A 106 -10.36 8.39 -2.16
N GLU A 107 -10.48 7.13 -2.56
CA GLU A 107 -11.03 6.05 -1.72
C GLU A 107 -10.08 5.67 -0.57
N LEU A 108 -8.77 5.69 -0.82
CA LEU A 108 -7.79 5.14 0.11
C LEU A 108 -6.95 6.19 0.84
N GLY A 109 -6.89 7.45 0.40
CA GLY A 109 -6.08 8.49 1.05
C GLY A 109 -4.55 8.25 1.02
N LEU A 110 -4.05 7.71 -0.10
CA LEU A 110 -2.80 6.94 -0.27
C LEU A 110 -1.47 7.53 0.30
N ILE A 111 -0.61 6.63 0.81
CA ILE A 111 0.86 6.76 0.96
C ILE A 111 1.52 5.94 -0.16
N ALA A 112 2.41 6.59 -0.93
CA ALA A 112 2.93 6.12 -2.22
C ALA A 112 3.70 4.79 -2.17
N THR A 113 3.56 3.99 -3.23
CA THR A 113 4.48 2.89 -3.56
C THR A 113 5.82 3.45 -4.02
N SER A 114 6.93 2.80 -3.67
CA SER A 114 8.28 3.31 -3.98
C SER A 114 8.57 3.28 -5.48
N GLU A 115 8.99 4.43 -6.02
CA GLU A 115 9.42 4.63 -7.41
C GLU A 115 10.56 3.66 -7.81
N LYS A 116 11.46 3.32 -6.87
CA LYS A 116 12.60 2.42 -7.08
C LYS A 116 12.25 0.97 -7.46
N VAL A 117 11.21 0.39 -6.87
CA VAL A 117 10.77 -0.97 -7.22
C VAL A 117 10.28 -1.02 -8.68
N LEU A 118 9.79 0.10 -9.21
CA LEU A 118 9.33 0.22 -10.59
C LEU A 118 10.46 0.52 -11.57
N GLU A 119 11.54 1.18 -11.12
CA GLU A 119 12.74 1.44 -11.94
C GLU A 119 13.55 0.16 -12.22
N GLU A 120 13.66 -0.72 -11.22
CA GLU A 120 14.35 -2.02 -11.32
C GLU A 120 13.51 -3.09 -12.04
N TRP A 121 12.20 -2.90 -12.14
CA TRP A 121 11.31 -3.80 -12.88
C TRP A 121 11.53 -3.60 -14.39
N LYS A 122 11.91 -4.68 -15.09
CA LYS A 122 12.10 -4.70 -16.56
C LYS A 122 10.76 -4.65 -17.31
N ALA A 123 9.95 -3.66 -17.02
CA ALA A 123 8.70 -3.45 -17.72
C ALA A 123 8.97 -2.82 -19.10
N PRO A 124 8.16 -3.15 -20.12
CA PRO A 124 8.22 -2.52 -21.43
C PRO A 124 8.16 -0.98 -21.35
N ILE A 125 8.75 -0.28 -22.31
CA ILE A 125 8.98 1.17 -22.26
C ILE A 125 7.69 2.00 -22.08
N TRP A 126 6.57 1.48 -22.56
CA TRP A 126 5.23 2.08 -22.42
C TRP A 126 4.69 2.02 -20.99
N TYR A 127 5.07 0.99 -20.23
CA TYR A 127 4.70 0.83 -18.81
C TYR A 127 5.36 1.92 -17.95
N LYS A 128 6.61 2.27 -18.26
CA LYS A 128 7.32 3.37 -17.59
C LYS A 128 6.61 4.72 -17.81
N PHE A 129 6.10 4.99 -19.01
CA PHE A 129 5.41 6.25 -19.32
C PHE A 129 4.08 6.41 -18.56
N SER A 130 3.26 5.36 -18.49
CA SER A 130 2.01 5.35 -17.72
C SER A 130 2.28 5.52 -16.22
N LEU A 131 3.30 4.85 -15.70
CA LEU A 131 3.68 4.93 -14.29
C LEU A 131 4.27 6.30 -13.89
N THR A 132 5.10 6.93 -14.73
CA THR A 132 5.61 8.28 -14.42
C THR A 132 4.46 9.29 -14.27
N GLN A 133 3.43 9.16 -15.11
CA GLN A 133 2.22 10.01 -15.03
C GLN A 133 1.32 9.68 -13.83
N PHE A 134 1.22 8.40 -13.47
CA PHE A 134 0.56 7.95 -12.23
C PHE A 134 1.25 8.58 -11.01
N MET A 135 2.57 8.46 -10.93
CA MET A 135 3.38 8.95 -9.82
C MET A 135 3.34 10.47 -9.70
N SER A 136 3.35 11.22 -10.83
CA SER A 136 3.24 12.67 -10.80
C SER A 136 1.88 13.14 -10.24
N THR A 137 0.81 12.44 -10.61
CA THR A 137 -0.57 12.74 -10.15
C THR A 137 -0.73 12.43 -8.66
N ALA A 138 -0.19 11.28 -8.21
CA ALA A 138 -0.16 10.91 -6.80
C ALA A 138 0.62 11.94 -5.98
N LYS A 139 1.84 12.31 -6.40
CA LYS A 139 2.70 13.31 -5.74
C LYS A 139 2.00 14.67 -5.56
N GLN A 140 1.21 15.13 -6.55
CA GLN A 140 0.52 16.43 -6.48
C GLN A 140 -0.65 16.44 -5.49
N LYS A 141 -1.45 15.36 -5.44
CA LYS A 141 -2.65 15.26 -4.60
C LYS A 141 -2.31 14.96 -3.14
N ILE A 142 -1.23 14.24 -2.91
CA ILE A 142 -0.73 13.94 -1.58
C ILE A 142 -0.17 15.20 -0.87
N LYS A 143 0.49 16.11 -1.60
CA LYS A 143 0.95 17.39 -1.04
C LYS A 143 -0.16 18.29 -0.49
N SER A 144 -1.41 18.13 -0.95
CA SER A 144 -2.54 18.99 -0.56
C SER A 144 -3.42 18.41 0.56
N ARG A 145 -3.25 17.13 0.94
CA ARG A 145 -4.07 16.48 1.96
C ARG A 145 -3.20 15.85 3.07
N HIS A 146 -3.25 16.44 4.26
CA HIS A 146 -3.02 15.80 5.58
C HIS A 146 -1.59 15.52 6.11
N LYS A 147 -1.51 15.61 7.45
CA LYS A 147 -0.35 15.70 8.37
C LYS A 147 0.51 14.42 8.47
N TYR A 148 -0.02 13.28 8.02
CA TYR A 148 0.66 11.97 8.06
C TYR A 148 1.58 11.76 6.85
N LEU A 149 1.32 12.47 5.74
CA LEU A 149 2.00 12.25 4.47
C LEU A 149 3.36 12.96 4.41
N THR A 150 3.49 14.16 5.00
CA THR A 150 4.74 14.95 4.96
C THR A 150 5.96 14.26 5.58
N ARG A 151 5.78 13.25 6.43
CA ARG A 151 6.90 12.53 7.08
C ARG A 151 7.45 11.39 6.23
N ILE A 152 6.66 10.82 5.31
CA ILE A 152 7.05 9.67 4.49
C ILE A 152 7.77 10.11 3.20
N TYR A 153 7.54 11.34 2.72
CA TYR A 153 8.23 11.89 1.54
C TYR A 153 9.75 12.06 1.68
N LYS A 154 10.32 11.87 2.87
CA LYS A 154 11.76 12.08 3.10
C LYS A 154 12.58 10.80 3.19
N VAL A 155 11.97 9.62 3.08
CA VAL A 155 12.71 8.35 3.10
C VAL A 155 12.14 7.45 2.00
N VAL A 156 13.06 7.01 1.12
CA VAL A 156 12.92 6.15 -0.07
C VAL A 156 12.75 6.88 -1.40
#